data_AF-A0A2A4QRN8-F1
#
_entry.id   AF-A0A2A4QRN8-F1
#
_cell.length_a   1.000
_cell.length_b   1.000
_cell.length_c   1.000
_cell.angle_alpha   90.00
_cell.angle_beta   90.00
_cell.angle_gamma   90.00
#
_symmetry.space_group_name_H-M   'P 1'
#
loop_
_entity.id
_entity.type
_entity.pdbx_description
1 polymer ?
#
loop_
_entity_poly.entity_id
_entity_poly.type
_entity_poly.pdbx_seq_one_letter_code
_entity_poly.pdbx_strand_id
1 'polypeptide(L)' 'MAIKIKPLADRVVIEPDVADEKSAGGIIIPDTAKEKPQKGKVVAAGKGTKDDPITVKVGDAVLYGKYAGTEIAL' A
#
# COMPACT_ATOMS: atom_id res chain seq x y z
N MET A 1 12.90 -8.35 5.08
CA MET A 1 12.84 -8.35 6.57
C MET A 1 11.39 -8.57 6.96
N ALA A 2 11.08 -9.51 7.85
CA ALA A 2 9.69 -9.78 8.22
C ALA A 2 9.13 -8.62 9.06
N ILE A 3 8.27 -7.81 8.46
CA ILE A 3 7.52 -6.75 9.15
C ILE A 3 6.73 -7.40 10.29
N LYS A 4 7.07 -7.06 11.54
CA LYS A 4 6.36 -7.53 12.76
C LYS A 4 5.11 -6.68 13.04
N ILE A 5 4.42 -6.20 12.02
CA ILE A 5 3.13 -5.52 12.18
C ILE A 5 2.03 -6.55 11.97
N LYS A 6 1.19 -6.73 12.99
CA LYS A 6 -0.01 -7.56 12.89
C LYS A 6 -1.25 -6.65 12.86
N PRO A 7 -1.84 -6.41 11.68
CA PRO A 7 -3.06 -5.61 11.59
C PRO A 7 -4.21 -6.28 12.34
N LEU A 8 -5.03 -5.47 13.00
CA LEU A 8 -6.21 -5.91 13.74
C LEU A 8 -7.47 -5.76 12.87
N ALA A 9 -8.46 -6.62 13.11
CA ALA A 9 -9.76 -6.62 12.42
C ALA A 9 -9.60 -6.65 10.87
N ASP A 10 -10.19 -5.68 10.20
CA ASP A 10 -10.28 -5.44 8.75
C ASP A 10 -9.08 -4.68 8.17
N ARG A 11 -8.06 -4.38 8.98
CA ARG A 11 -6.90 -3.61 8.51
C ARG A 11 -5.97 -4.44 7.63
N VAL A 12 -5.34 -3.77 6.67
CA VAL A 12 -4.33 -4.35 5.77
C VAL A 12 -3.10 -3.45 5.79
N VAL A 13 -1.91 -4.05 5.88
CA VAL A 13 -0.64 -3.35 5.77
C VAL A 13 -0.12 -3.53 4.35
N ILE A 14 0.14 -2.41 3.70
CA ILE A 14 0.60 -2.34 2.33
C ILE A 14 1.97 -1.68 2.34
N GLU A 15 2.92 -2.29 1.65
CA GLU A 15 4.20 -1.68 1.32
C GLU A 15 4.01 -0.90 -0.01
N PRO A 16 4.13 0.44 0.01
CA PRO A 16 3.95 1.25 -1.18
C PRO A 16 5.00 0.91 -2.24
N ASP A 17 4.57 0.82 -3.51
CA ASP A 17 5.52 0.66 -4.62
C ASP A 17 6.32 1.95 -4.84
N VAL A 18 7.46 1.83 -5.53
CA VAL A 18 8.28 2.98 -5.90
C VAL A 18 7.48 3.91 -6.80
N ALA A 19 7.43 5.20 -6.46
CA ALA A 19 6.79 6.20 -7.31
C ALA A 19 7.49 6.26 -8.68
N ASP A 20 6.71 6.33 -9.76
CA ASP A 20 7.25 6.39 -11.12
C ASP A 20 8.18 7.59 -11.29
N GLU A 21 9.46 7.33 -11.52
CA GLU A 21 10.47 8.39 -11.76
C GLU A 21 10.34 9.03 -13.15
N LYS A 22 9.70 8.33 -14.08
CA LYS A 22 9.47 8.76 -15.46
C LYS A 22 8.02 8.53 -15.84
N SER A 23 7.38 9.56 -16.41
CA SER A 23 6.07 9.39 -17.02
C SER A 23 6.18 8.52 -18.28
N ALA A 24 5.05 7.95 -18.73
CA ALA A 24 5.00 7.15 -19.97
C ALA A 24 5.52 7.89 -21.22
N GLY A 25 5.63 9.23 -21.18
CA GLY A 25 6.19 10.06 -22.24
C GLY A 25 7.70 10.37 -22.10
N GLY A 26 8.39 9.78 -21.11
CA GLY A 26 9.83 9.99 -20.89
C GLY A 26 10.20 11.25 -20.12
N ILE A 27 9.22 11.96 -19.54
CA ILE A 27 9.47 13.15 -18.70
C ILE A 27 9.90 12.69 -17.31
N ILE A 28 11.03 13.22 -16.82
CA ILE A 28 11.50 13.01 -15.45
C ILE A 28 10.59 13.79 -14.51
N ILE A 29 9.94 13.08 -13.57
CA ILE A 29 9.09 13.71 -12.55
C ILE A 29 10.01 14.24 -11.44
N PRO A 30 10.07 15.56 -11.19
CA PRO A 30 10.86 16.10 -10.09
C PRO A 30 10.30 15.59 -8.74
N ASP A 31 11.15 15.44 -7.73
CA ASP A 31 10.77 14.86 -6.44
C ASP A 31 9.60 15.59 -5.76
N THR A 32 9.43 16.89 -6.04
CA THR A 32 8.32 17.71 -5.53
C THR A 32 6.97 17.43 -6.19
N ALA A 33 6.95 16.84 -7.38
CA ALA A 33 5.76 16.49 -8.15
C ALA A 33 5.44 14.99 -8.13
N LYS A 34 6.28 14.17 -7.47
CA LYS A 34 6.01 12.75 -7.27
C LYS A 34 4.76 12.58 -6.41
N GLU A 35 3.69 12.07 -7.01
CA GLU A 35 2.50 11.72 -6.25
C GLU A 35 2.77 10.50 -5.38
N LYS A 36 2.10 10.44 -4.22
CA LYS A 36 2.13 9.23 -3.38
C LYS A 36 1.68 8.03 -4.22
N PRO A 37 2.43 6.92 -4.20
CA PRO A 37 2.04 5.72 -4.92
C PRO A 37 0.66 5.29 -4.43
N GLN A 38 -0.22 4.99 -5.39
CA GLN A 38 -1.55 4.44 -5.15
C GLN A 38 -1.57 2.92 -5.30
N LYS A 39 -0.40 2.33 -5.59
CA LYS A 39 -0.19 0.90 -5.75
C LYS A 39 0.83 0.44 -4.74
N GLY A 40 0.66 -0.79 -4.27
CA GLY A 40 1.61 -1.40 -3.38
C GLY A 40 1.30 -2.87 -3.17
N LYS A 41 2.16 -3.52 -2.40
CA LYS A 41 2.06 -4.95 -2.11
C LYS A 41 1.56 -5.20 -0.70
N VAL A 42 0.61 -6.10 -0.54
CA VAL A 42 0.12 -6.49 0.79
C VAL A 42 1.21 -7.28 1.51
N VAL A 43 1.66 -6.76 2.65
CA VAL A 43 2.68 -7.41 3.50
C VAL A 43 2.06 -8.07 4.74
N ALA A 44 0.91 -7.60 5.19
CA ALA A 44 0.14 -8.24 6.25
C ALA A 44 -1.35 -7.95 6.09
N ALA A 45 -2.19 -8.93 6.40
CA ALA A 45 -3.65 -8.81 6.36
C ALA A 45 -4.26 -9.20 7.71
N GLY A 46 -5.25 -8.43 8.15
CA GLY A 46 -6.05 -8.73 9.33
C GLY A 46 -6.95 -9.94 9.11
N LYS A 47 -7.62 -10.40 10.17
CA LYS A 47 -8.54 -11.54 10.09
C LYS A 47 -9.90 -11.19 9.46
N GLY A 48 -10.17 -9.91 9.25
CA GLY A 48 -11.49 -9.40 8.87
C GLY A 48 -12.45 -9.38 10.06
N THR A 49 -13.57 -8.69 9.87
CA THR A 49 -14.74 -8.81 10.75
C THR A 49 -15.78 -9.68 10.06
N LYS A 50 -16.90 -9.97 10.74
CA LYS A 50 -17.99 -10.75 10.16
C LYS A 50 -18.67 -10.00 9.01
N ASP A 51 -18.70 -8.68 9.12
CA ASP A 51 -19.32 -7.76 8.17
C ASP A 51 -18.34 -7.35 7.06
N ASP A 52 -17.03 -7.27 7.38
CA ASP A 52 -15.96 -6.89 6.46
C ASP A 52 -14.89 -8.01 6.36
N PRO A 53 -15.16 -9.07 5.58
CA PRO A 53 -14.18 -10.11 5.34
C PRO A 53 -13.03 -9.60 4.46
N ILE A 54 -11.79 -9.86 4.87
CA ILE A 54 -10.62 -9.54 4.04
C ILE A 54 -10.51 -10.56 2.90
N THR A 55 -10.51 -10.05 1.67
CA THR A 55 -10.36 -10.85 0.44
C THR A 55 -8.94 -10.88 -0.10
N VAL A 56 -8.09 -9.92 0.32
CA VAL A 56 -6.69 -9.81 -0.13
C VAL A 56 -5.75 -10.66 0.72
N LYS A 57 -4.71 -11.20 0.08
CA LYS A 57 -3.71 -12.05 0.71
C LYS A 57 -2.35 -11.37 0.73
N VAL A 58 -1.49 -11.84 1.64
CA VAL A 58 -0.08 -11.41 1.66
C VAL A 58 0.57 -11.77 0.32
N GLY A 59 1.15 -10.77 -0.32
CA GLY A 59 1.77 -10.89 -1.63
C GLY A 59 0.97 -10.28 -2.78
N ASP A 60 -0.31 -9.97 -2.57
CA ASP A 60 -1.14 -9.37 -3.62
C ASP A 60 -0.73 -7.92 -3.90
N ALA A 61 -0.76 -7.54 -5.17
CA ALA A 61 -0.62 -6.16 -5.60
C ALA A 61 -2.00 -5.49 -5.58
N VAL A 62 -2.13 -4.40 -4.84
CA VAL A 62 -3.40 -3.72 -4.60
C VAL A 62 -3.30 -2.24 -4.93
N LEU A 63 -4.42 -1.69 -5.39
CA LEU A 63 -4.60 -0.25 -5.53
C LEU A 63 -5.35 0.28 -4.31
N TYR A 64 -4.81 1.32 -3.67
CA TYR A 64 -5.39 1.94 -2.48
C TYR A 64 -5.54 3.45 -2.67
N GLY A 65 -6.44 4.05 -1.89
CA GLY A 65 -6.71 5.48 -1.98
C GLY A 65 -5.51 6.31 -1.52
N LYS A 66 -5.17 7.35 -2.29
CA LYS A 66 -4.05 8.28 -2.00
C LYS A 66 -4.07 8.90 -0.59
N TYR A 67 -5.26 9.04 -0.02
CA TYR A 67 -5.50 9.64 1.30
C TYR A 67 -6.13 8.65 2.28
N ALA A 68 -6.05 7.35 1.99
CA ALA A 68 -6.61 6.30 2.81
C ALA A 68 -5.56 5.70 3.75
N GLY A 69 -5.99 5.38 4.98
CA GLY A 69 -5.16 4.69 5.96
C GLY A 69 -4.26 5.61 6.78
N THR A 70 -3.30 4.99 7.47
CA THR A 70 -2.34 5.67 8.34
C THR A 70 -0.95 5.29 7.88
N GLU A 71 -0.13 6.29 7.56
CA GLU A 71 1.29 6.08 7.24
C GLU A 71 2.06 5.78 8.51
N ILE A 72 2.84 4.71 8.48
CA ILE A 72 3.70 4.27 9.58
C ILE A 72 5.11 4.17 9.01
N ALA A 73 6.05 4.91 9.59
CA ALA A 73 7.48 4.71 9.35
C ALA A 73 8.00 3.70 10.37
N LEU A 74 8.68 2.65 9.89
CA LEU A 74 9.39 1.65 10.69
C LEU A 74 10.90 1.89 10.62
#